data_AF-A0A3R6KZP1-F1
#
_entry.id   AF-A0A3R6KZP1-F1
#
_cell.length_a   1.000
_cell.length_b   1.000
_cell.length_c   1.000
_cell.angle_alpha   90.00
_cell.angle_beta   90.00
_cell.angle_gamma   90.00
#
_symmetry.space_group_name_H-M   'P 1'
#
loop_
_entity.id
_entity.type
_entity.pdbx_description
1 polymer ?
#
loop_
_entity_poly.entity_id
_entity_poly.type
_entity_poly.pdbx_seq_one_letter_code
_entity_poly.pdbx_strand_id
1 'polypeptide(L)'
;MFDAFKCNQEVKEAARLLTNDDGSMKTWEEFRRDALRVCEMYNQRWLQTEFNQAHAAAKAARRWQDCERKADLYPNLRYIAVQDKRTRESHAALHDCVIPIDHPFWDKYYPPNGWNCRCSVQSTDDPVRMPPGVPIVPEMFQTNVGKTAQIFDTSHPYYKGLTEKEKDRLYYFVRQNIRSASDVLKSWNEYEALGMEWQKDYFNGNNGGYLATHQQRIEAGSINKNERLKYKKEAEMCRVFARNGYRVEHQAEQPGVSSPDVVIDGLPADLKRLSSHNNIVRHAVKAVRKQGAKVVLLQLDEETKQVHIELDKLKKAGIHARYFFTGREREIYTL
;
A
#
# COMPACT_ATOMS: atom_id res chain seq x y z
N MET A 1 1.27 -2.62 -8.90
CA MET A 1 2.20 -1.69 -8.19
C MET A 1 3.63 -2.18 -8.30
N PHE A 2 3.96 -3.36 -7.78
CA PHE A 2 5.26 -4.04 -7.96
C PHE A 2 5.82 -3.97 -9.39
N ASP A 3 5.00 -4.29 -10.41
CA ASP A 3 5.45 -4.33 -11.82
C ASP A 3 5.91 -2.97 -12.35
N ALA A 4 5.31 -1.87 -11.91
CA ALA A 4 5.77 -0.54 -12.33
C ALA A 4 7.16 -0.22 -11.78
N PHE A 5 7.47 -0.66 -10.56
CA PHE A 5 8.82 -0.54 -9.99
C PHE A 5 9.80 -1.44 -10.73
N LYS A 6 9.40 -2.68 -11.06
CA LYS A 6 10.19 -3.60 -11.91
C LYS A 6 10.56 -2.96 -13.24
N CYS A 7 9.56 -2.52 -14.02
CA CYS A 7 9.79 -1.91 -15.34
C CYS A 7 10.68 -0.67 -15.24
N ASN A 8 10.50 0.16 -14.21
CA ASN A 8 11.34 1.32 -13.99
C ASN A 8 12.81 0.95 -13.72
N GLN A 9 13.09 -0.12 -12.97
CA GLN A 9 14.47 -0.59 -12.76
C GLN A 9 15.06 -1.17 -14.05
N GLU A 10 14.29 -1.97 -14.80
CA GLU A 10 14.72 -2.50 -16.09
C GLU A 10 15.14 -1.37 -17.03
N VAL A 11 14.30 -0.33 -17.18
CA VAL A 11 14.60 0.84 -18.02
C VAL A 11 15.83 1.59 -17.53
N LYS A 12 16.00 1.76 -16.20
CA LYS A 12 17.19 2.42 -15.62
C LYS A 12 18.46 1.63 -15.87
N GLU A 13 18.43 0.31 -15.73
CA GLU A 13 19.58 -0.55 -16.01
C GLU A 13 19.92 -0.53 -17.50
N ALA A 14 18.93 -0.64 -18.38
CA ALA A 14 19.14 -0.53 -19.82
C ALA A 14 19.74 0.84 -20.20
N ALA A 15 19.24 1.94 -19.63
CA ALA A 15 19.74 3.29 -19.92
C ALA A 15 21.23 3.47 -19.52
N ARG A 16 21.68 2.83 -18.43
CA ARG A 16 23.09 2.87 -18.02
C ARG A 16 24.03 2.17 -19.02
N LEU A 17 23.51 1.27 -19.85
CA LEU A 17 24.30 0.53 -20.83
C LEU A 17 24.60 1.35 -22.10
N LEU A 18 24.13 2.59 -22.22
CA LEU A 18 24.44 3.45 -23.36
C LEU A 18 25.93 3.83 -23.44
N THR A 19 26.62 3.81 -22.31
CA THR A 19 28.05 4.12 -22.19
C THR A 19 28.84 2.93 -21.65
N ASN A 20 30.11 2.87 -21.99
CA ASN A 20 31.11 2.03 -21.34
C ASN A 20 31.48 2.59 -19.95
N ASP A 21 32.22 1.81 -19.17
CA ASP A 21 32.65 2.19 -17.81
C ASP A 21 33.58 3.42 -17.80
N ASP A 22 34.30 3.66 -18.91
CA ASP A 22 35.16 4.84 -19.11
C ASP A 22 34.40 6.09 -19.58
N GLY A 23 33.08 6.00 -19.75
CA GLY A 23 32.21 7.08 -20.22
C GLY A 23 32.13 7.22 -21.75
N SER A 24 32.84 6.40 -22.52
CA SER A 24 32.70 6.37 -23.98
C SER A 24 31.35 5.78 -24.40
N MET A 25 30.83 6.18 -25.57
CA MET A 25 29.57 5.67 -26.10
C MET A 25 29.73 4.26 -26.66
N LYS A 26 28.79 3.35 -26.35
CA LYS A 26 28.74 2.03 -26.98
C LYS A 26 28.28 2.11 -28.44
N THR A 27 28.69 1.14 -29.26
CA THR A 27 28.05 0.95 -30.57
C THR A 27 26.64 0.40 -30.41
N TRP A 28 25.85 0.45 -31.48
CA TRP A 28 24.51 -0.15 -31.50
C TRP A 28 24.54 -1.65 -31.18
N GLU A 29 25.50 -2.39 -31.75
CA GLU A 29 25.62 -3.84 -31.55
C GLU A 29 25.92 -4.19 -30.09
N GLU A 30 26.82 -3.44 -29.46
CA GLU A 30 27.21 -3.63 -28.06
C GLU A 30 26.05 -3.30 -27.12
N PHE A 31 25.42 -2.14 -27.32
CA PHE A 31 24.25 -1.72 -26.54
C PHE A 31 23.11 -2.74 -26.68
N ARG A 32 22.74 -3.11 -27.92
CA ARG A 32 21.66 -4.07 -28.19
C ARG A 32 21.91 -5.41 -27.49
N ARG A 33 23.13 -5.94 -27.61
CA ARG A 33 23.51 -7.20 -26.96
C ARG A 33 23.33 -7.13 -25.45
N ASP A 34 23.81 -6.07 -24.81
CA ASP A 34 23.80 -5.96 -23.36
C ASP A 34 22.38 -5.64 -22.83
N ALA A 35 21.63 -4.76 -23.50
CA ALA A 35 20.24 -4.45 -23.16
C ALA A 35 19.31 -5.67 -23.32
N LEU A 36 19.52 -6.51 -24.33
CA LEU A 36 18.74 -7.75 -24.48
C LEU A 36 19.00 -8.75 -23.35
N ARG A 37 20.22 -8.80 -22.79
CA ARG A 37 20.51 -9.62 -21.61
C ARG A 37 19.75 -9.14 -20.37
N VAL A 38 19.66 -7.81 -20.17
CA VAL A 38 18.83 -7.23 -19.11
C VAL A 38 17.36 -7.62 -19.32
N CYS A 39 16.84 -7.45 -20.54
CA CYS A 39 15.46 -7.84 -20.86
C CYS A 39 15.18 -9.33 -20.60
N GLU A 40 16.07 -10.23 -21.01
CA GLU A 40 15.94 -11.68 -20.74
C GLU A 40 15.91 -11.96 -19.22
N MET A 41 16.77 -11.29 -18.46
CA MET A 41 16.84 -11.45 -17.01
C MET A 41 15.52 -11.05 -16.34
N TYR A 42 14.98 -9.87 -16.66
CA TYR A 42 13.73 -9.36 -16.08
C TYR A 42 12.49 -10.10 -16.58
N ASN A 43 12.40 -10.34 -17.89
CA ASN A 43 11.16 -10.77 -18.55
C ASN A 43 11.09 -12.27 -18.86
N GLN A 44 12.13 -13.04 -18.53
CA GLN A 44 12.08 -14.50 -18.60
C GLN A 44 12.48 -15.12 -17.27
N ARG A 45 13.73 -14.90 -16.82
CA ARG A 45 14.28 -15.61 -15.65
C ARG A 45 13.60 -15.18 -14.33
N TRP A 46 13.55 -13.87 -14.08
CA TRP A 46 12.91 -13.35 -12.87
C TRP A 46 11.40 -13.43 -12.95
N LEU A 47 10.82 -13.25 -14.13
CA LEU A 47 9.37 -13.37 -14.35
C LEU A 47 8.82 -14.72 -13.88
N GLN A 48 9.50 -15.84 -14.19
CA GLN A 48 9.05 -17.15 -13.72
C GLN A 48 9.11 -17.28 -12.19
N THR A 49 10.15 -16.71 -11.57
CA THR A 49 10.31 -16.73 -10.11
C THR A 49 9.25 -15.88 -9.42
N GLU A 50 8.95 -14.71 -9.97
CA GLU A 50 7.88 -13.82 -9.51
C GLU A 50 6.51 -14.48 -9.64
N PHE A 51 6.24 -15.16 -10.77
CA PHE A 51 5.01 -15.94 -10.97
C PHE A 51 4.84 -17.02 -9.91
N ASN A 52 5.89 -17.81 -9.66
CA ASN A 52 5.86 -18.87 -8.64
C ASN A 52 5.62 -18.29 -7.23
N GLN A 53 6.26 -17.16 -6.93
CA GLN A 53 6.09 -16.47 -5.65
C GLN A 53 4.66 -15.97 -5.46
N ALA A 54 4.06 -15.35 -6.48
CA ALA A 54 2.68 -14.88 -6.42
C ALA A 54 1.70 -16.04 -6.18
N HIS A 55 1.89 -17.17 -6.86
CA HIS A 55 1.07 -18.37 -6.65
C HIS A 55 1.25 -18.97 -5.25
N ALA A 56 2.49 -19.05 -4.75
CA ALA A 56 2.76 -19.55 -3.40
C ALA A 56 2.15 -18.64 -2.33
N ALA A 57 2.30 -17.33 -2.46
CA ALA A 57 1.73 -16.34 -1.56
C ALA A 57 0.20 -16.39 -1.55
N ALA A 58 -0.46 -16.48 -2.72
CA ALA A 58 -1.92 -16.59 -2.80
C ALA A 58 -2.45 -17.87 -2.11
N LYS A 59 -1.77 -19.01 -2.31
CA LYS A 59 -2.10 -20.27 -1.62
C LYS A 59 -1.89 -20.14 -0.10
N ALA A 60 -0.81 -19.51 0.33
CA ALA A 60 -0.53 -19.28 1.73
C ALA A 60 -1.55 -18.32 2.38
N ALA A 61 -1.99 -17.27 1.69
CA ALA A 61 -3.02 -16.37 2.17
C ALA A 61 -4.35 -17.10 2.41
N ARG A 62 -4.78 -17.94 1.45
CA ARG A 62 -5.95 -18.81 1.63
C ARG A 62 -5.79 -19.76 2.81
N ARG A 63 -4.62 -20.39 2.93
CA ARG A 63 -4.32 -21.31 4.04
C ARG A 63 -4.40 -20.61 5.40
N TRP A 64 -3.94 -19.37 5.49
CA TRP A 64 -4.04 -18.58 6.73
C TRP A 64 -5.50 -18.40 7.15
N GLN A 65 -6.36 -17.98 6.22
CA GLN A 65 -7.80 -17.84 6.47
C GLN A 65 -8.45 -19.17 6.87
N ASP A 66 -8.03 -20.29 6.25
CA ASP A 66 -8.50 -21.62 6.65
C ASP A 66 -8.09 -21.98 8.09
N CYS A 67 -6.90 -21.56 8.51
CA CYS A 67 -6.39 -21.77 9.86
C CYS A 67 -7.13 -20.90 10.88
N GLU A 68 -7.36 -19.61 10.58
CA GLU A 68 -8.13 -18.72 11.45
C GLU A 68 -9.55 -19.22 11.68
N ARG A 69 -10.21 -19.74 10.64
CA ARG A 69 -11.56 -20.34 10.77
C ARG A 69 -11.62 -21.58 11.65
N LYS A 70 -10.48 -22.20 11.96
CA LYS A 70 -10.37 -23.43 12.75
C LYS A 70 -9.66 -23.21 14.08
N ALA A 71 -9.31 -21.96 14.42
CA ALA A 71 -8.48 -21.63 15.58
C ALA A 71 -9.14 -22.00 16.91
N ASP A 72 -10.46 -22.12 16.94
CA ASP A 72 -11.26 -22.58 18.08
C ASP A 72 -11.03 -24.07 18.38
N LEU A 73 -10.84 -24.90 17.35
CA LEU A 73 -10.56 -26.33 17.47
C LEU A 73 -9.05 -26.63 17.51
N TYR A 74 -8.26 -25.86 16.77
CA TYR A 74 -6.84 -26.06 16.57
C TYR A 74 -6.10 -24.74 16.76
N PRO A 75 -5.79 -24.36 18.02
CA PRO A 75 -5.24 -23.04 18.34
C PRO A 75 -3.79 -22.84 17.89
N ASN A 76 -3.10 -23.92 17.53
CA ASN A 76 -1.69 -23.89 17.15
C ASN A 76 -1.51 -24.19 15.65
N LEU A 77 -0.40 -23.71 15.10
CA LEU A 77 0.05 -24.03 13.76
C LEU A 77 1.37 -24.78 13.81
N ARG A 78 1.43 -25.91 13.11
CA ARG A 78 2.66 -26.65 12.83
C ARG A 78 3.28 -26.13 11.54
N TYR A 79 4.56 -25.76 11.59
CA TYR A 79 5.31 -25.39 10.38
C TYR A 79 5.77 -26.65 9.65
N ILE A 80 5.48 -26.72 8.35
CA ILE A 80 5.79 -27.88 7.50
C ILE A 80 6.79 -27.45 6.42
N ALA A 81 8.06 -27.80 6.59
CA ALA A 81 9.05 -27.79 5.51
C ALA A 81 9.08 -29.12 4.74
N VAL A 82 9.46 -29.11 3.45
CA VAL A 82 9.53 -30.32 2.60
C VAL A 82 10.66 -31.28 3.03
N GLN A 83 11.71 -30.77 3.69
CA GLN A 83 12.85 -31.55 4.18
C GLN A 83 13.62 -32.31 3.08
N ASP A 84 13.70 -31.75 1.87
CA ASP A 84 14.57 -32.25 0.80
C ASP A 84 15.85 -31.40 0.66
N LYS A 85 16.77 -31.84 -0.21
CA LYS A 85 18.04 -31.14 -0.51
C LYS A 85 17.90 -29.70 -1.01
N ARG A 86 16.69 -29.26 -1.36
CA ARG A 86 16.40 -27.89 -1.83
C ARG A 86 15.77 -27.02 -0.74
N THR A 87 15.46 -27.61 0.41
CA THR A 87 14.95 -26.90 1.58
C THR A 87 16.11 -26.17 2.24
N ARG A 88 15.97 -24.86 2.45
CA ARG A 88 17.00 -24.06 3.12
C ARG A 88 17.09 -24.50 4.59
N GLU A 89 18.29 -24.53 5.15
CA GLU A 89 18.51 -24.93 6.55
C GLU A 89 17.66 -24.11 7.52
N SER A 90 17.57 -22.78 7.31
CA SER A 90 16.73 -21.90 8.13
C SER A 90 15.23 -22.22 8.05
N HIS A 91 14.76 -22.87 6.99
CA HIS A 91 13.37 -23.33 6.86
C HIS A 91 13.20 -24.75 7.42
N ALA A 92 14.18 -25.62 7.21
CA ALA A 92 14.21 -26.97 7.76
C ALA A 92 14.20 -26.96 9.29
N ALA A 93 14.92 -26.02 9.91
CA ALA A 93 14.95 -25.82 11.36
C ALA A 93 13.58 -25.43 11.97
N LEU A 94 12.64 -24.96 11.13
CA LEU A 94 11.28 -24.64 11.57
C LEU A 94 10.32 -25.82 11.50
N HIS A 95 10.67 -26.90 10.77
CA HIS A 95 9.78 -28.05 10.62
C HIS A 95 9.41 -28.64 11.98
N ASP A 96 8.13 -29.00 12.13
CA ASP A 96 7.54 -29.50 13.39
C ASP A 96 7.59 -28.52 14.57
N CYS A 97 7.98 -27.26 14.38
CA CYS A 97 7.67 -26.22 15.34
C CYS A 97 6.16 -26.02 15.38
N VAL A 98 5.60 -25.93 16.58
CA VAL A 98 4.18 -25.75 16.84
C VAL A 98 4.02 -24.44 17.60
N ILE A 99 3.37 -23.46 17.00
CA ILE A 99 3.31 -22.10 17.53
C ILE A 99 1.85 -21.63 17.52
N PRO A 100 1.34 -20.99 18.59
CA PRO A 100 -0.01 -20.43 18.62
C PRO A 100 -0.28 -19.53 17.42
N ILE A 101 -1.48 -19.59 16.84
CA ILE A 101 -1.84 -18.83 15.63
C ILE A 101 -1.75 -17.31 15.82
N ASP A 102 -2.02 -16.83 17.03
CA ASP A 102 -1.97 -15.41 17.41
C ASP A 102 -0.56 -14.92 17.75
N HIS A 103 0.44 -15.80 17.78
CA HIS A 103 1.80 -15.45 18.17
C HIS A 103 2.47 -14.54 17.11
N PRO A 104 3.18 -13.46 17.52
CA PRO A 104 3.84 -12.52 16.59
C PRO A 104 4.90 -13.12 15.65
N PHE A 105 5.36 -14.34 15.93
CA PHE A 105 6.23 -15.10 15.03
C PHE A 105 5.64 -15.18 13.61
N TRP A 106 4.32 -15.37 13.53
CA TRP A 106 3.63 -15.50 12.25
C TRP A 106 3.56 -14.19 11.47
N ASP A 107 3.82 -13.04 12.07
CA ASP A 107 3.87 -11.76 11.34
C ASP A 107 5.08 -11.68 10.40
N LYS A 108 6.17 -12.40 10.76
CA LYS A 108 7.45 -12.33 10.03
C LYS A 108 7.87 -13.65 9.39
N TYR A 109 7.44 -14.80 9.90
CA TYR A 109 8.00 -16.09 9.48
C TYR A 109 6.96 -17.06 8.94
N TYR A 110 5.78 -16.52 8.59
CA TYR A 110 4.75 -17.27 7.88
C TYR A 110 5.16 -17.49 6.41
N PRO A 111 5.16 -18.75 5.91
CA PRO A 111 5.55 -19.04 4.53
C PRO A 111 4.71 -18.27 3.50
N PRO A 112 5.30 -17.92 2.33
CA PRO A 112 6.62 -18.32 1.83
C PRO A 112 7.80 -17.46 2.34
N ASN A 113 8.77 -18.10 3.01
CA ASN A 113 9.95 -17.44 3.61
C ASN A 113 11.14 -17.25 2.64
N GLY A 114 10.89 -17.19 1.33
CA GLY A 114 11.93 -17.07 0.30
C GLY A 114 11.47 -17.45 -1.10
N TRP A 115 12.25 -17.09 -2.12
CA TRP A 115 11.97 -17.46 -3.51
C TRP A 115 11.86 -18.98 -3.67
N ASN A 116 10.82 -19.43 -4.37
CA ASN A 116 10.49 -20.84 -4.58
C ASN A 116 10.37 -21.66 -3.27
N CYS A 117 9.98 -21.01 -2.17
CA CYS A 117 9.68 -21.70 -0.92
C CYS A 117 8.47 -22.63 -1.10
N ARG A 118 8.57 -23.84 -0.56
CA ARG A 118 7.51 -24.87 -0.58
C ARG A 118 7.00 -25.21 0.82
N CYS A 119 7.40 -24.43 1.82
CA CYS A 119 6.92 -24.62 3.18
C CYS A 119 5.44 -24.22 3.30
N SER A 120 4.76 -24.77 4.27
CA SER A 120 3.36 -24.49 4.58
C SER A 120 3.12 -24.56 6.08
N VAL A 121 1.87 -24.35 6.49
CA VAL A 121 1.41 -24.59 7.86
C VAL A 121 0.24 -25.57 7.88
N GLN A 122 0.09 -26.24 9.02
CA GLN A 122 -1.02 -27.12 9.32
C GLN A 122 -1.61 -26.75 10.69
N SER A 123 -2.93 -26.58 10.78
CA SER A 123 -3.63 -26.41 12.06
C SER A 123 -3.47 -27.65 12.92
N THR A 124 -3.17 -27.46 14.20
CA THR A 124 -3.03 -28.53 15.19
C THR A 124 -3.41 -28.07 16.60
N ASP A 125 -3.74 -29.00 17.46
CA ASP A 125 -3.91 -28.85 18.91
C ASP A 125 -2.70 -29.39 19.70
N ASP A 126 -1.65 -29.85 18.99
CA ASP A 126 -0.40 -30.30 19.60
C ASP A 126 0.20 -29.24 20.55
N PRO A 127 0.94 -29.66 21.60
CA PRO A 127 1.64 -28.74 22.49
C PRO A 127 2.62 -27.82 21.77
N VAL A 128 2.74 -26.58 22.25
CA VAL A 128 3.65 -25.57 21.70
C VAL A 128 5.10 -26.06 21.72
N ARG A 129 5.76 -25.94 20.57
CA ARG A 129 7.18 -26.20 20.36
C ARG A 129 7.79 -25.05 19.59
N MET A 130 8.43 -24.13 20.31
CA MET A 130 9.09 -22.98 19.73
C MET A 130 10.33 -23.38 18.92
N PRO A 131 10.69 -22.61 17.87
CA PRO A 131 11.90 -22.85 17.12
C PRO A 131 13.14 -22.66 17.99
N PRO A 132 14.27 -23.32 17.66
CA PRO A 132 15.50 -23.24 18.44
C PRO A 132 16.17 -21.85 18.41
N GLY A 133 15.68 -20.94 17.56
CA GLY A 133 16.15 -19.57 17.47
C GLY A 133 15.36 -18.76 16.44
N VAL A 134 15.85 -17.54 16.17
CA VAL A 134 15.27 -16.67 15.14
C VAL A 134 15.73 -17.14 13.77
N PRO A 135 14.82 -17.53 12.85
CA PRO A 135 15.22 -18.01 11.54
C PRO A 135 15.75 -16.87 10.67
N ILE A 136 16.76 -17.18 9.87
CA ILE A 136 17.31 -16.24 8.88
C ILE A 136 16.39 -16.25 7.65
N VAL A 137 15.59 -15.20 7.51
CA VAL A 137 14.68 -14.94 6.39
C VAL A 137 14.96 -13.54 5.84
N PRO A 138 15.17 -13.35 4.53
CA PRO A 138 15.39 -12.01 3.98
C PRO A 138 14.21 -11.09 4.27
N GLU A 139 14.47 -9.82 4.58
CA GLU A 139 13.47 -8.82 4.99
C GLU A 139 12.23 -8.76 4.08
N MET A 140 12.44 -8.86 2.76
CA MET A 140 11.37 -8.87 1.75
C MET A 140 10.39 -10.05 1.84
N PHE A 141 10.71 -11.09 2.61
CA PHE A 141 9.84 -12.22 2.92
C PHE A 141 9.36 -12.22 4.37
N GLN A 142 9.73 -11.21 5.18
CA GLN A 142 9.30 -11.11 6.56
C GLN A 142 7.90 -10.50 6.68
N THR A 143 6.91 -11.17 6.09
CA THR A 143 5.51 -10.71 6.08
C THR A 143 4.56 -11.88 6.15
N ASN A 144 3.39 -11.67 6.76
CA ASN A 144 2.28 -12.60 6.68
C ASN A 144 1.32 -12.20 5.57
N VAL A 145 1.43 -12.85 4.42
CA VAL A 145 0.58 -12.59 3.25
C VAL A 145 -0.92 -12.82 3.53
N GLY A 146 -1.26 -13.65 4.52
CA GLY A 146 -2.64 -13.86 4.96
C GLY A 146 -3.22 -12.70 5.76
N LYS A 147 -2.37 -11.97 6.49
CA LYS A 147 -2.75 -10.76 7.25
C LYS A 147 -2.66 -9.49 6.41
N THR A 148 -1.62 -9.36 5.60
CA THR A 148 -1.30 -8.10 4.89
C THR A 148 -1.89 -8.03 3.48
N ALA A 149 -2.25 -9.19 2.89
CA ALA A 149 -2.58 -9.33 1.47
C ALA A 149 -1.48 -8.80 0.53
N GLN A 150 -0.25 -8.63 1.03
CA GLN A 150 0.87 -8.08 0.28
C GLN A 150 1.82 -9.19 -0.18
N ILE A 151 1.81 -9.51 -1.47
CA ILE A 151 2.66 -10.57 -2.05
C ILE A 151 4.14 -10.17 -2.07
N PHE A 152 4.43 -8.92 -2.44
CA PHE A 152 5.78 -8.37 -2.52
C PHE A 152 5.90 -7.19 -1.57
N ASP A 153 6.81 -7.32 -0.60
CA ASP A 153 7.08 -6.27 0.37
C ASP A 153 7.82 -5.08 -0.25
N THR A 154 7.68 -3.90 0.36
CA THR A 154 8.35 -2.67 -0.10
C THR A 154 9.87 -2.65 0.12
N SER A 155 10.41 -3.57 0.91
CA SER A 155 11.86 -3.80 1.01
C SER A 155 12.45 -4.55 -0.19
N HIS A 156 11.62 -4.99 -1.15
CA HIS A 156 12.07 -5.66 -2.37
C HIS A 156 13.11 -4.80 -3.14
N PRO A 157 14.15 -5.40 -3.75
CA PRO A 157 15.19 -4.66 -4.48
C PRO A 157 14.69 -3.64 -5.50
N TYR A 158 13.55 -3.88 -6.14
CA TYR A 158 12.96 -2.94 -7.10
C TYR A 158 12.60 -1.56 -6.51
N TYR A 159 12.42 -1.44 -5.21
CA TYR A 159 12.15 -0.17 -4.53
C TYR A 159 13.43 0.56 -4.09
N LYS A 160 14.59 -0.11 -4.14
CA LYS A 160 15.89 0.44 -3.72
C LYS A 160 16.46 1.42 -4.75
N GLY A 161 17.22 2.39 -4.28
CA GLY A 161 17.88 3.39 -5.14
C GLY A 161 16.93 4.39 -5.81
N LEU A 162 15.66 4.45 -5.40
CA LEU A 162 14.69 5.44 -5.85
C LEU A 162 14.53 6.55 -4.80
N THR A 163 14.52 7.79 -5.26
CA THR A 163 14.09 8.95 -4.46
C THR A 163 12.60 8.85 -4.14
N GLU A 164 12.15 9.46 -3.05
CA GLU A 164 10.71 9.44 -2.69
C GLU A 164 9.85 10.01 -3.84
N LYS A 165 10.29 11.10 -4.48
CA LYS A 165 9.63 11.69 -5.66
C LYS A 165 9.51 10.73 -6.84
N GLU A 166 10.45 9.81 -7.04
CA GLU A 166 10.32 8.76 -8.07
C GLU A 166 9.30 7.70 -7.67
N LYS A 167 9.30 7.28 -6.41
CA LYS A 167 8.30 6.33 -5.89
C LYS A 167 6.89 6.90 -6.00
N ASP A 168 6.70 8.16 -5.61
CA ASP A 168 5.41 8.84 -5.71
C ASP A 168 4.91 8.97 -7.15
N ARG A 169 5.80 9.28 -8.10
CA ARG A 169 5.46 9.29 -9.53
C ARG A 169 5.02 7.92 -10.04
N LEU A 170 5.70 6.85 -9.64
CA LEU A 170 5.33 5.48 -10.02
C LEU A 170 3.99 5.07 -9.38
N TYR A 171 3.78 5.39 -8.11
CA TYR A 171 2.51 5.15 -7.44
C TYR A 171 1.37 5.92 -8.11
N TYR A 172 1.59 7.18 -8.44
CA TYR A 172 0.64 7.98 -9.20
C TYR A 172 0.33 7.35 -10.56
N PHE A 173 1.36 7.00 -11.33
CA PHE A 173 1.19 6.37 -12.64
C PHE A 173 0.35 5.09 -12.56
N VAL A 174 0.65 4.20 -11.60
CA VAL A 174 -0.12 2.96 -11.37
C VAL A 174 -1.58 3.28 -11.03
N ARG A 175 -1.84 4.19 -10.09
CA ARG A 175 -3.22 4.53 -9.68
C ARG A 175 -4.03 5.12 -10.84
N GLN A 176 -3.41 5.91 -11.70
CA GLN A 176 -4.10 6.54 -12.83
C GLN A 176 -4.31 5.61 -14.03
N ASN A 177 -3.35 4.72 -14.30
CA ASN A 177 -3.30 4.01 -15.58
C ASN A 177 -3.40 2.48 -15.46
N ILE A 178 -3.23 1.93 -14.25
CA ILE A 178 -3.12 0.49 -14.02
C ILE A 178 -4.12 0.07 -12.93
N ARG A 179 -5.41 0.16 -13.28
CA ARG A 179 -6.53 -0.46 -12.57
C ARG A 179 -7.19 -1.47 -13.51
N SER A 180 -7.49 -2.67 -13.02
CA SER A 180 -8.22 -3.65 -13.84
C SER A 180 -9.66 -3.19 -14.05
N ALA A 181 -10.27 -3.56 -15.18
CA ALA A 181 -11.69 -3.29 -15.42
C ALA A 181 -12.58 -3.88 -14.31
N SER A 182 -12.19 -5.03 -13.74
CA SER A 182 -12.87 -5.63 -12.59
C SER A 182 -12.77 -4.79 -11.32
N ASP A 183 -11.64 -4.12 -11.06
CA ASP A 183 -11.50 -3.24 -9.89
C ASP A 183 -12.35 -1.98 -10.05
N VAL A 184 -12.38 -1.41 -11.26
CA VAL A 184 -13.23 -0.26 -11.57
C VAL A 184 -14.70 -0.64 -11.43
N LEU A 185 -15.10 -1.81 -11.93
CA LEU A 185 -16.47 -2.32 -11.78
C LEU A 185 -16.82 -2.57 -10.31
N LYS A 186 -15.88 -3.06 -9.50
CA LYS A 186 -16.09 -3.20 -8.05
C LYS A 186 -16.34 -1.85 -7.40
N SER A 187 -15.51 -0.84 -7.67
CA SER A 187 -15.73 0.52 -7.17
C SER A 187 -17.06 1.10 -7.64
N TRP A 188 -17.46 0.84 -8.90
CA TRP A 188 -18.75 1.26 -9.43
C TRP A 188 -19.90 0.63 -8.66
N ASN A 189 -19.84 -0.67 -8.39
CA ASN A 189 -20.88 -1.37 -7.62
C ASN A 189 -20.95 -0.85 -6.17
N GLU A 190 -19.80 -0.58 -5.54
CA GLU A 190 -19.73 0.05 -4.21
C GLU A 190 -20.41 1.43 -4.22
N TYR A 191 -20.07 2.28 -5.21
CA TYR A 191 -20.66 3.60 -5.39
C TYR A 191 -22.17 3.54 -5.66
N GLU A 192 -22.61 2.60 -6.49
CA GLU A 192 -24.01 2.44 -6.85
C GLU A 192 -24.87 1.90 -5.72
N ALA A 193 -24.29 1.07 -4.84
CA ALA A 193 -24.95 0.50 -3.67
C ALA A 193 -25.16 1.50 -2.52
N LEU A 194 -24.57 2.70 -2.59
CA LEU A 194 -24.82 3.75 -1.60
C LEU A 194 -26.30 4.13 -1.57
N GLY A 195 -26.84 4.22 -0.36
CA GLY A 195 -28.26 4.51 -0.12
C GLY A 195 -28.67 5.93 -0.50
N MET A 196 -29.96 6.22 -0.37
CA MET A 196 -30.54 7.52 -0.75
C MET A 196 -29.97 8.69 0.07
N GLU A 197 -29.43 8.43 1.25
CA GLU A 197 -28.76 9.40 2.11
C GLU A 197 -27.43 9.95 1.54
N TRP A 198 -26.94 9.37 0.43
CA TRP A 198 -25.73 9.80 -0.25
C TRP A 198 -26.04 10.51 -1.56
N GLN A 199 -25.48 11.71 -1.73
CA GLN A 199 -25.36 12.33 -3.03
C GLN A 199 -24.14 11.76 -3.76
N LYS A 200 -24.39 11.09 -4.88
CA LYS A 200 -23.40 10.55 -5.79
C LYS A 200 -22.80 11.68 -6.65
N ASP A 201 -21.71 12.30 -6.17
CA ASP A 201 -21.16 13.53 -6.76
C ASP A 201 -20.25 13.34 -7.97
N TYR A 202 -19.50 12.24 -8.01
CA TYR A 202 -18.49 12.00 -9.03
C TYR A 202 -18.06 10.53 -9.06
N PHE A 203 -17.92 9.98 -10.27
CA PHE A 203 -17.27 8.70 -10.50
C PHE A 203 -16.27 8.82 -11.66
N ASN A 204 -15.09 8.23 -11.51
CA ASN A 204 -14.09 8.17 -12.57
C ASN A 204 -14.07 6.77 -13.20
N GLY A 205 -14.63 6.65 -14.41
CA GLY A 205 -14.68 5.39 -15.17
C GLY A 205 -13.32 4.81 -15.58
N ASN A 206 -12.22 5.55 -15.46
CA ASN A 206 -10.89 5.06 -15.85
C ASN A 206 -10.14 4.43 -14.67
N ASN A 207 -10.27 5.00 -13.47
CA ASN A 207 -9.49 4.56 -12.30
C ASN A 207 -10.34 4.11 -11.11
N GLY A 208 -11.67 4.19 -11.21
CA GLY A 208 -12.61 3.73 -10.19
C GLY A 208 -12.65 4.58 -8.93
N GLY A 209 -12.05 5.78 -8.93
CA GLY A 209 -12.22 6.73 -7.84
C GLY A 209 -13.60 7.37 -7.87
N TYR A 210 -14.17 7.63 -6.69
CA TYR A 210 -15.49 8.25 -6.57
C TYR A 210 -15.56 9.23 -5.40
N LEU A 211 -16.52 10.14 -5.48
CA LEU A 211 -16.94 11.00 -4.38
C LEU A 211 -18.44 10.83 -4.18
N ALA A 212 -18.83 10.50 -2.96
CA ALA A 212 -20.21 10.61 -2.50
C ALA A 212 -20.25 11.44 -1.22
N THR A 213 -21.22 12.35 -1.11
CA THR A 213 -21.39 13.23 0.05
C THR A 213 -22.69 12.93 0.75
N HIS A 214 -22.64 12.71 2.06
CA HIS A 214 -23.84 12.49 2.84
C HIS A 214 -24.75 13.74 2.82
N GLN A 215 -26.06 13.57 2.65
CA GLN A 215 -27.00 14.69 2.50
C GLN A 215 -26.92 15.69 3.65
N GLN A 216 -26.82 15.22 4.90
CA GLN A 216 -26.66 16.09 6.08
C GLN A 216 -25.42 17.00 6.02
N ARG A 217 -24.34 16.59 5.33
CA ARG A 217 -23.17 17.44 5.13
C ARG A 217 -23.47 18.59 4.17
N ILE A 218 -24.24 18.31 3.12
CA ILE A 218 -24.68 19.30 2.12
C ILE A 218 -25.61 20.33 2.77
N GLU A 219 -26.53 19.85 3.60
CA GLU A 219 -27.43 20.69 4.40
C GLU A 219 -26.66 21.59 5.37
N ALA A 220 -25.71 21.01 6.13
CA ALA A 220 -24.84 21.77 7.04
C ALA A 220 -24.03 22.85 6.30
N GLY A 221 -23.49 22.51 5.13
CA GLY A 221 -22.79 23.44 4.25
C GLY A 221 -23.67 24.56 3.66
N SER A 222 -24.99 24.49 3.81
CA SER A 222 -25.92 25.47 3.25
C SER A 222 -26.47 26.46 4.29
N ILE A 223 -26.13 26.29 5.57
CA ILE A 223 -26.67 27.09 6.69
C ILE A 223 -26.29 28.57 6.58
N ASN A 224 -25.02 28.87 6.31
CA ASN A 224 -24.55 30.24 6.21
C ASN A 224 -23.33 30.36 5.28
N LYS A 225 -22.90 31.60 4.99
CA LYS A 225 -21.77 31.87 4.08
C LYS A 225 -20.47 31.19 4.51
N ASN A 226 -20.19 31.11 5.81
CA ASN A 226 -18.95 30.53 6.33
C ASN A 226 -18.96 29.00 6.20
N GLU A 227 -20.06 28.35 6.58
CA GLU A 227 -20.23 26.91 6.40
C GLU A 227 -20.21 26.52 4.92
N ARG A 228 -20.81 27.34 4.06
CA ARG A 228 -20.74 27.14 2.60
C ARG A 228 -19.33 27.22 2.06
N LEU A 229 -18.52 28.15 2.57
CA LEU A 229 -17.13 28.27 2.15
C LEU A 229 -16.28 27.10 2.68
N LYS A 230 -16.53 26.64 3.91
CA LYS A 230 -15.90 25.45 4.50
C LYS A 230 -16.22 24.20 3.68
N TYR A 231 -17.50 23.91 3.48
CA TYR A 231 -17.98 22.79 2.68
C TYR A 231 -17.39 22.80 1.27
N LYS A 232 -17.38 23.94 0.58
CA LYS A 232 -16.80 24.04 -0.76
C LYS A 232 -15.32 23.64 -0.81
N LYS A 233 -14.52 24.07 0.17
CA LYS A 233 -13.10 23.72 0.24
C LYS A 233 -12.90 22.22 0.51
N GLU A 234 -13.69 21.66 1.42
CA GLU A 234 -13.67 20.22 1.71
C GLU A 234 -14.07 19.40 0.47
N ALA A 235 -15.20 19.73 -0.16
CA ALA A 235 -15.69 19.04 -1.35
C ALA A 235 -14.71 19.13 -2.53
N GLU A 236 -14.04 20.27 -2.72
CA GLU A 236 -12.99 20.44 -3.72
C GLU A 236 -11.81 19.49 -3.44
N MET A 237 -11.34 19.44 -2.20
CA MET A 237 -10.26 18.54 -1.78
C MET A 237 -10.66 17.06 -1.94
N CYS A 238 -11.87 16.68 -1.51
CA CYS A 238 -12.43 15.35 -1.73
C CYS A 238 -12.43 14.96 -3.21
N ARG A 239 -12.86 15.89 -4.07
CA ARG A 239 -12.91 15.69 -5.52
C ARG A 239 -11.53 15.53 -6.13
N VAL A 240 -10.50 16.19 -5.59
CA VAL A 240 -9.10 15.96 -5.98
C VAL A 240 -8.71 14.51 -5.70
N PHE A 241 -8.93 14.00 -4.49
CA PHE A 241 -8.62 12.59 -4.18
C PHE A 241 -9.44 11.63 -5.07
N ALA A 242 -10.74 11.88 -5.25
CA ALA A 242 -11.59 11.04 -6.09
C ALA A 242 -11.11 10.98 -7.54
N ARG A 243 -10.72 12.12 -8.14
CA ARG A 243 -10.12 12.17 -9.49
C ARG A 243 -8.85 11.33 -9.58
N ASN A 244 -8.09 11.25 -8.50
CA ASN A 244 -6.86 10.48 -8.41
C ASN A 244 -7.06 8.99 -8.06
N GLY A 245 -8.30 8.47 -8.13
CA GLY A 245 -8.57 7.04 -8.00
C GLY A 245 -8.84 6.56 -6.57
N TYR A 246 -9.03 7.50 -5.63
CA TYR A 246 -9.48 7.19 -4.27
C TYR A 246 -11.00 7.12 -4.20
N ARG A 247 -11.54 6.25 -3.36
CA ARG A 247 -12.97 6.24 -3.03
C ARG A 247 -13.19 7.11 -1.81
N VAL A 248 -13.97 8.17 -1.95
CA VAL A 248 -14.14 9.19 -0.91
C VAL A 248 -15.62 9.33 -0.57
N GLU A 249 -15.93 9.12 0.70
CA GLU A 249 -17.26 9.31 1.28
C GLU A 249 -17.19 10.50 2.26
N HIS A 250 -17.76 11.63 1.88
CA HIS A 250 -17.76 12.85 2.70
C HIS A 250 -18.88 12.75 3.74
N GLN A 251 -18.48 12.60 5.00
CA GLN A 251 -19.36 12.20 6.10
C GLN A 251 -20.22 13.37 6.60
N ALA A 252 -21.32 13.02 7.28
CA ALA A 252 -22.14 13.99 8.00
C ALA A 252 -21.33 14.66 9.12
N GLU A 253 -21.61 15.94 9.40
CA GLU A 253 -21.04 16.62 10.56
C GLU A 253 -22.00 16.45 11.75
N GLN A 254 -21.58 15.75 12.79
CA GLN A 254 -22.38 15.60 14.02
C GLN A 254 -22.06 16.74 15.01
N PRO A 255 -23.03 17.59 15.37
CA PRO A 255 -22.80 18.68 16.31
C PRO A 255 -22.26 18.17 17.65
N GLY A 256 -21.11 18.69 18.08
CA GLY A 256 -20.51 18.37 19.39
C GLY A 256 -19.73 17.04 19.45
N VAL A 257 -19.74 16.23 18.39
CA VAL A 257 -18.97 14.99 18.33
C VAL A 257 -17.80 15.16 17.36
N SER A 258 -16.59 14.94 17.86
CA SER A 258 -15.38 15.01 17.03
C SER A 258 -15.25 13.74 16.19
N SER A 259 -15.78 13.75 14.97
CA SER A 259 -15.64 12.67 13.98
C SER A 259 -14.68 13.02 12.84
N PRO A 260 -14.11 12.03 12.15
CA PRO A 260 -13.39 12.24 10.90
C PRO A 260 -14.30 12.84 9.81
N ASP A 261 -13.75 13.72 8.98
CA ASP A 261 -14.50 14.43 7.94
C ASP A 261 -14.96 13.50 6.81
N VAL A 262 -14.16 12.48 6.49
CA VAL A 262 -14.39 11.58 5.35
C VAL A 262 -14.03 10.14 5.68
N VAL A 263 -14.48 9.22 4.85
CA VAL A 263 -13.91 7.88 4.74
C VAL A 263 -13.22 7.78 3.38
N ILE A 264 -11.93 7.41 3.37
CA ILE A 264 -11.12 7.24 2.16
C ILE A 264 -10.67 5.79 2.02
N ASP A 265 -11.11 5.12 0.95
CA ASP A 265 -10.91 3.68 0.73
C ASP A 265 -11.28 2.83 1.96
N GLY A 266 -12.39 3.17 2.62
CA GLY A 266 -12.88 2.48 3.83
C GLY A 266 -12.18 2.88 5.13
N LEU A 267 -11.20 3.79 5.09
CA LEU A 267 -10.49 4.27 6.28
C LEU A 267 -11.00 5.65 6.72
N PRO A 268 -11.33 5.85 8.02
CA PRO A 268 -11.70 7.17 8.53
C PRO A 268 -10.54 8.15 8.36
N ALA A 269 -10.83 9.33 7.83
CA ALA A 269 -9.83 10.33 7.49
C ALA A 269 -10.33 11.75 7.72
N ASP A 270 -9.37 12.65 7.93
CA ASP A 270 -9.63 14.04 8.27
C ASP A 270 -8.90 14.95 7.29
N LEU A 271 -9.59 16.01 6.84
CA LEU A 271 -9.15 16.95 5.82
C LEU A 271 -8.47 18.15 6.47
N LYS A 272 -7.24 18.46 6.05
CA LYS A 272 -6.53 19.67 6.48
C LYS A 272 -5.92 20.39 5.29
N ARG A 273 -6.39 21.61 5.07
CA ARG A 273 -5.74 22.56 4.16
C ARG A 273 -4.87 23.53 4.95
N LEU A 274 -3.58 23.59 4.62
CA LEU A 274 -2.58 24.28 5.43
C LEU A 274 -1.71 25.20 4.55
N SER A 275 -1.66 26.47 4.94
CA SER A 275 -0.78 27.49 4.34
C SER A 275 0.56 27.64 5.06
N SER A 276 0.72 27.05 6.26
CA SER A 276 1.92 27.18 7.08
C SER A 276 2.42 25.83 7.58
N HIS A 277 3.73 25.59 7.44
CA HIS A 277 4.39 24.37 7.89
C HIS A 277 4.23 24.11 9.39
N ASN A 278 4.22 25.15 10.23
CA ASN A 278 4.08 25.06 11.69
C ASN A 278 2.79 24.37 12.17
N ASN A 279 1.82 24.27 11.27
CA ASN A 279 0.50 23.70 11.54
C ASN A 279 0.41 22.21 11.13
N ILE A 280 1.32 21.69 10.28
CA ILE A 280 1.27 20.33 9.74
C ILE A 280 1.23 19.28 10.84
N VAL A 281 2.26 19.21 11.68
CA VAL A 281 2.34 18.19 12.74
C VAL A 281 1.22 18.36 13.75
N ARG A 282 0.93 19.60 14.17
CA ARG A 282 -0.10 19.89 15.18
C ARG A 282 -1.48 19.38 14.75
N HIS A 283 -1.90 19.71 13.52
CA HIS A 283 -3.24 19.32 13.05
C HIS A 283 -3.32 17.83 12.72
N ALA A 284 -2.29 17.24 12.12
CA ALA A 284 -2.29 15.81 11.83
C ALA A 284 -2.31 14.95 13.10
N VAL A 285 -1.51 15.31 14.11
CA VAL A 285 -1.54 14.62 15.42
C VAL A 285 -2.90 14.76 16.09
N LYS A 286 -3.52 15.95 16.02
CA LYS A 286 -4.88 16.16 16.55
C LYS A 286 -5.89 15.26 15.85
N ALA A 287 -5.87 15.20 14.53
CA ALA A 287 -6.76 14.37 13.73
C ALA A 287 -6.69 12.89 14.13
N VAL A 288 -5.48 12.33 14.24
CA VAL A 288 -5.31 10.92 14.62
C VAL A 288 -5.64 10.66 16.08
N ARG A 289 -5.07 11.45 17.00
CA ARG A 289 -5.14 11.15 18.45
C ARG A 289 -6.43 11.59 19.11
N LYS A 290 -7.12 12.60 18.58
CA LYS A 290 -8.34 13.14 19.18
C LYS A 290 -9.59 12.92 18.33
N GLN A 291 -9.45 12.91 17.01
CA GLN A 291 -10.60 12.83 16.10
C GLN A 291 -10.80 11.43 15.52
N GLY A 292 -9.94 10.46 15.88
CA GLY A 292 -10.08 9.06 15.48
C GLY A 292 -9.70 8.76 14.03
N ALA A 293 -9.10 9.73 13.31
CA ALA A 293 -8.67 9.52 11.93
C ALA A 293 -7.55 8.47 11.86
N LYS A 294 -7.65 7.56 10.88
CA LYS A 294 -6.59 6.59 10.55
C LYS A 294 -5.65 7.14 9.48
N VAL A 295 -6.13 8.07 8.66
CA VAL A 295 -5.34 8.75 7.63
C VAL A 295 -5.60 10.26 7.69
N VAL A 296 -4.58 11.07 7.52
CA VAL A 296 -4.73 12.52 7.37
C VAL A 296 -4.59 12.91 5.91
N LEU A 297 -5.56 13.65 5.38
CA LEU A 297 -5.52 14.16 4.01
C LEU A 297 -5.09 15.62 4.06
N LEU A 298 -3.97 15.96 3.42
CA LEU A 298 -3.39 17.30 3.45
C LEU A 298 -3.43 17.97 2.07
N GLN A 299 -3.88 19.21 2.05
CA GLN A 299 -3.62 20.13 0.95
C GLN A 299 -2.66 21.18 1.46
N LEU A 300 -1.47 21.25 0.86
CA LEU A 300 -0.40 22.15 1.27
C LEU A 300 -0.25 23.26 0.22
N ASP A 301 -0.29 24.53 0.63
CA ASP A 301 -0.28 25.62 -0.35
C ASP A 301 1.08 25.78 -1.06
N GLU A 302 2.20 25.51 -0.37
CA GLU A 302 3.55 25.68 -0.91
C GLU A 302 4.45 24.48 -0.58
N GLU A 303 5.39 24.18 -1.49
CA GLU A 303 6.44 23.18 -1.26
C GLU A 303 7.74 23.87 -0.84
N THR A 304 8.13 23.68 0.42
CA THR A 304 9.37 24.23 0.99
C THR A 304 10.14 23.16 1.74
N LYS A 305 11.44 23.42 2.03
CA LYS A 305 12.26 22.50 2.83
C LYS A 305 11.65 22.25 4.22
N GLN A 306 11.06 23.28 4.83
CA GLN A 306 10.41 23.22 6.13
C GLN A 306 9.18 22.33 6.10
N VAL A 307 8.38 22.38 5.04
CA VAL A 307 7.24 21.47 4.85
C VAL A 307 7.72 20.02 4.84
N HIS A 308 8.77 19.69 4.06
CA HIS A 308 9.34 18.35 4.02
C HIS A 308 9.86 17.87 5.39
N ILE A 309 10.50 18.76 6.17
CA ILE A 309 10.92 18.45 7.55
C ILE A 309 9.72 18.09 8.43
N GLU A 310 8.59 18.81 8.32
CA GLU A 310 7.38 18.50 9.09
C GLU A 310 6.71 17.20 8.63
N LEU A 311 6.72 16.90 7.32
CA LEU A 311 6.24 15.62 6.78
C LEU A 311 7.10 14.45 7.27
N ASP A 312 8.42 14.59 7.34
CA ASP A 312 9.32 13.58 7.91
C ASP A 312 9.05 13.32 9.39
N LYS A 313 8.66 14.35 10.16
CA LYS A 313 8.23 14.20 11.55
C LYS A 313 6.95 13.36 11.64
N LEU A 314 5.99 13.55 10.73
CA LEU A 314 4.79 12.72 10.67
C LEU A 314 5.13 11.26 10.38
N LYS A 315 6.00 11.01 9.40
CA LYS A 315 6.47 9.67 9.05
C LYS A 315 7.13 8.97 10.24
N LYS A 316 8.04 9.67 10.94
CA LYS A 316 8.68 9.15 12.17
C LYS A 316 7.71 8.91 13.32
N ALA A 317 6.61 9.66 13.38
CA ALA A 317 5.54 9.47 14.36
C ALA A 317 4.56 8.35 13.98
N GLY A 318 4.76 7.67 12.83
CA GLY A 318 3.85 6.63 12.33
C GLY A 318 2.49 7.16 11.91
N ILE A 319 2.40 8.45 11.52
CA ILE A 319 1.15 9.05 11.07
C ILE A 319 1.05 8.89 9.55
N HIS A 320 0.07 8.09 9.12
CA HIS A 320 -0.25 7.92 7.71
C HIS A 320 -0.94 9.17 7.18
N ALA A 321 -0.35 9.74 6.12
CA ALA A 321 -0.93 10.90 5.46
C ALA A 321 -0.88 10.75 3.94
N ARG A 322 -1.86 11.36 3.27
CA ARG A 322 -1.84 11.56 1.82
C ARG A 322 -1.93 13.04 1.56
N TYR A 323 -1.10 13.55 0.66
CA TYR A 323 -1.03 14.98 0.46
C TYR A 323 -0.80 15.37 -0.99
N PHE A 324 -1.19 16.60 -1.33
CA PHE A 324 -0.83 17.26 -2.57
C PHE A 324 -0.54 18.73 -2.31
N PHE A 325 0.15 19.36 -3.25
CA PHE A 325 0.38 20.79 -3.24
C PHE A 325 -0.67 21.51 -4.08
N THR A 326 -1.14 22.68 -3.64
CA THR A 326 -2.03 23.53 -4.42
C THR A 326 -1.40 23.84 -5.79
N GLY A 327 -2.19 23.70 -6.87
CA GLY A 327 -1.73 23.79 -8.26
C GLY A 327 -1.11 22.50 -8.81
N ARG A 328 -1.00 21.45 -7.99
CA ARG A 328 -0.50 20.11 -8.35
C ARG A 328 -1.45 19.02 -7.87
N GLU A 329 -2.74 19.21 -8.12
CA GLU A 329 -3.83 18.33 -7.68
C GLU A 329 -3.74 16.92 -8.27
N ARG A 330 -2.94 16.74 -9.34
CA ARG A 330 -2.67 15.42 -9.92
C ARG A 330 -1.56 14.67 -9.18
N GLU A 331 -0.82 15.29 -8.26
CA GLU A 331 0.31 14.65 -7.60
C GLU A 331 -0.05 14.32 -6.14
N ILE A 332 -0.58 13.11 -5.91
CA ILE A 332 -0.90 12.63 -4.56
C ILE A 332 0.25 11.79 -4.00
N TYR A 333 0.94 12.38 -3.04
CA TYR A 333 2.04 11.80 -2.27
C TYR A 333 1.51 10.98 -1.08
N THR A 334 2.29 10.02 -0.58
CA THR A 334 1.90 9.15 0.54
C THR A 334 3.04 9.04 1.57
N LEU A 335 2.71 9.21 2.87
CA LEU A 335 3.64 9.08 4.00
C LEU A 335 3.47 7.78 4.78
#